data_AF-A0A1M7PBK7-F1
#
_entry.id   AF-A0A1M7PBK7-F1
#
_cell.length_a   1.000
_cell.length_b   1.000
_cell.length_c   1.000
_cell.angle_alpha   90.00
_cell.angle_beta   90.00
_cell.angle_gamma   90.00
#
_symmetry.space_group_name_H-M   'P 1'
#
loop_
_entity.id
_entity.type
_entity.pdbx_description
1 polymer ?
#
loop_
_entity_poly.entity_id
_entity_poly.type
_entity_poly.pdbx_seq_one_letter_code
_entity_poly.pdbx_strand_id
1 'polypeptide(L)'
;MTAYAIDAFYQNGGSSAYVLRAADPDEDEGIAVASQGSVLASSPGRWGGSVSVAFLAASGAAPDAASGSTPQRFRIAVVYESPEPGGERRLVETWDRLSLDPGDENYVVDVLRRSLFIRWDETLPLEAPQLDALGSTPSNPTQRDIVDGATELTGGFGGGGELGPVDYGQLLADRLADVDDAALLVATCDALLADDADYGQYVDQFIGFAENRPRRDLFFIGDLPRQSDAVDPTSATQGALAGLTELNASNFTALYWPHVVAGDIVGAGRNPTITLPPSAFVAGLYARTDGRRGVWKAPAGTEATLNGTIALEHRLNDLHSDDLNPVGINALRLIPGAGRVVWGTRTMVPASEWRYVPVRRMAIFLRTSIYNGIQWAVFEPNDEPLWSSLRASINAFLESQFRNGAFAGRTSDEAYGVKVDADTTTELDQAAGVVNILVSFAPLRPAEFVVVHLSQKTQSA
;
A
#
# COMPACT_ATOMS: atom_id res chain seq x y z
N MET A 1 -7.18 9.88 -1.84
CA MET A 1 -6.66 9.14 -0.67
C MET A 1 -5.46 8.23 -0.97
N THR A 2 -5.38 7.55 -2.11
CA THR A 2 -4.29 6.60 -2.45
C THR A 2 -2.88 7.18 -2.35
N ALA A 3 -2.65 8.42 -2.83
CA ALA A 3 -1.34 9.06 -2.74
C ALA A 3 -0.88 9.28 -1.28
N TYR A 4 -1.80 9.71 -0.40
CA TYR A 4 -1.52 9.87 1.02
C TYR A 4 -1.23 8.53 1.72
N ALA A 5 -1.94 7.47 1.33
CA ALA A 5 -1.69 6.13 1.86
C ALA A 5 -0.27 5.64 1.48
N ILE A 6 0.13 5.83 0.22
CA ILE A 6 1.47 5.48 -0.27
C ILE A 6 2.55 6.28 0.47
N ASP A 7 2.37 7.59 0.60
CA ASP A 7 3.30 8.45 1.35
C ASP A 7 3.40 8.02 2.83
N ALA A 8 2.28 7.75 3.48
CA ALA A 8 2.24 7.25 4.85
C ALA A 8 2.98 5.91 5.03
N PHE A 9 2.85 4.98 4.06
CA PHE A 9 3.59 3.72 4.04
C PHE A 9 5.10 3.95 4.01
N TYR A 10 5.58 4.78 3.09
CA TYR A 10 7.01 5.07 2.95
C TYR A 10 7.56 5.86 4.15
N GLN A 11 6.85 6.88 4.65
CA GLN A 11 7.24 7.64 5.84
C GLN A 11 7.35 6.77 7.10
N ASN A 12 6.59 5.68 7.17
CA ASN A 12 6.63 4.74 8.27
C ASN A 12 7.65 3.61 8.09
N GLY A 13 8.39 3.57 6.97
CA GLY A 13 9.51 2.66 6.74
C GLY A 13 9.21 1.51 5.77
N GLY A 14 8.14 1.63 4.98
CA GLY A 14 7.95 0.82 3.78
C GLY A 14 9.09 1.00 2.76
N SER A 15 9.37 -0.03 1.97
CA SER A 15 10.48 -0.04 1.01
C SER A 15 10.03 -0.19 -0.45
N SER A 16 9.04 -1.04 -0.71
CA SER A 16 8.53 -1.32 -2.05
C SER A 16 7.05 -1.62 -1.95
N ALA A 17 6.27 -1.16 -2.92
CA ALA A 17 4.83 -1.37 -2.97
C ALA A 17 4.39 -1.63 -4.41
N TYR A 18 3.57 -2.67 -4.58
CA TYR A 18 2.77 -2.87 -5.78
C TYR A 18 1.47 -2.09 -5.62
N VAL A 19 1.19 -1.17 -6.54
CA VAL A 19 -0.02 -0.35 -6.49
C VAL A 19 -1.00 -0.88 -7.51
N LEU A 20 -2.09 -1.47 -7.01
CA LEU A 20 -3.23 -1.88 -7.83
C LEU A 20 -4.21 -0.71 -7.94
N ARG A 21 -4.47 -0.26 -9.17
CA ARG A 21 -5.57 0.65 -9.45
C ARG A 21 -6.87 -0.15 -9.45
N ALA A 22 -7.73 0.12 -8.46
CA ALA A 22 -9.06 -0.44 -8.38
C ALA A 22 -10.00 0.44 -9.23
N ALA A 23 -10.26 0.00 -10.45
CA ALA A 23 -11.23 0.61 -11.36
C ALA A 23 -12.13 -0.50 -11.89
N ASP A 24 -13.40 -0.17 -12.14
CA ASP A 24 -14.36 -1.08 -12.76
C ASP A 24 -13.81 -1.56 -14.12
N PRO A 25 -13.56 -2.87 -14.31
CA PRO A 25 -13.01 -3.39 -15.56
C PRO A 25 -13.97 -3.24 -16.75
N ASP A 26 -15.27 -3.05 -16.49
CA ASP A 26 -16.31 -2.87 -17.49
C ASP A 26 -16.66 -1.38 -17.72
N GLU A 27 -16.05 -0.45 -16.97
CA GLU A 27 -16.20 0.99 -17.20
C GLU A 27 -15.40 1.41 -18.44
N ASP A 28 -16.09 2.00 -19.44
CA ASP A 28 -15.44 2.63 -20.57
C ASP A 28 -14.51 3.76 -20.07
N GLU A 29 -13.21 3.67 -20.37
CA GLU A 29 -12.25 4.72 -20.05
C GLU A 29 -11.89 5.55 -21.29
N GLY A 30 -12.02 6.87 -21.16
CA GLY A 30 -11.63 7.84 -22.17
C GLY A 30 -10.29 8.49 -21.82
N ILE A 31 -9.42 8.65 -22.82
CA ILE A 31 -8.18 9.41 -22.66
C ILE A 31 -8.42 10.88 -23.04
N ALA A 32 -8.03 11.80 -22.17
CA ALA A 32 -8.18 13.22 -22.47
C ALA A 32 -7.21 13.64 -23.58
N VAL A 33 -7.69 14.46 -24.51
CA VAL A 33 -6.97 14.88 -25.71
C VAL A 33 -6.90 16.40 -25.75
N ALA A 34 -5.75 16.93 -26.15
CA ALA A 34 -5.60 18.36 -26.39
C ALA A 34 -6.38 18.75 -27.66
N SER A 35 -7.00 19.93 -27.66
CA SER A 35 -7.74 20.45 -28.82
C SER A 35 -6.88 20.63 -30.08
N GLN A 36 -5.56 20.65 -29.90
CA GLN A 36 -4.55 20.77 -30.96
C GLN A 36 -3.27 20.02 -30.56
N GLY A 37 -2.46 19.65 -31.55
CA GLY A 37 -1.07 19.21 -31.33
C GLY A 37 -0.85 17.75 -30.96
N SER A 38 -1.74 16.83 -31.32
CA SER A 38 -1.57 15.37 -31.13
C SER A 38 -1.06 14.99 -29.73
N VAL A 39 -1.52 15.68 -28.68
CA VAL A 39 -1.17 15.39 -27.29
C VAL A 39 -2.36 14.72 -26.60
N LEU A 40 -2.08 13.63 -25.90
CA LEU A 40 -3.01 12.92 -25.03
C LEU A 40 -2.53 13.03 -23.58
N ALA A 41 -3.45 12.85 -22.62
CA ALA A 41 -3.08 12.52 -21.26
C ALA A 41 -2.22 11.23 -21.23
N SER A 42 -1.38 11.06 -20.22
CA SER A 42 -0.49 9.90 -20.13
C SER A 42 -1.24 8.58 -19.95
N SER A 43 -2.45 8.61 -19.40
CA SER A 43 -3.34 7.48 -19.21
C SER A 43 -4.83 7.88 -19.30
N PRO A 44 -5.74 6.93 -19.57
CA PRO A 44 -7.18 7.18 -19.51
C PRO A 44 -7.68 7.59 -18.12
N GLY A 45 -8.83 8.26 -18.08
CA GLY A 45 -9.52 8.62 -16.84
C GLY A 45 -9.88 10.10 -16.74
N ARG A 46 -10.80 10.41 -15.81
CA ARG A 46 -11.26 11.80 -15.53
C ARG A 46 -10.13 12.76 -15.14
N TRP A 47 -9.04 12.26 -14.56
CA TRP A 47 -7.88 13.07 -14.17
C TRP A 47 -7.26 13.81 -15.36
N GLY A 48 -7.43 13.32 -16.59
CA GLY A 48 -6.94 14.00 -17.78
C GLY A 48 -7.53 15.39 -17.98
N GLY A 49 -8.75 15.66 -17.49
CA GLY A 49 -9.34 17.02 -17.48
C GLY A 49 -8.63 17.99 -16.54
N SER A 50 -7.89 17.50 -15.56
CA SER A 50 -7.04 18.33 -14.69
C SER A 50 -5.74 18.77 -15.36
N VAL A 51 -5.48 18.33 -16.60
CA VAL A 51 -4.27 18.67 -17.35
C VAL A 51 -4.63 19.70 -18.42
N SER A 52 -3.83 20.76 -18.49
CA SER A 52 -3.87 21.76 -19.55
C SER A 52 -2.50 21.85 -20.21
N VAL A 53 -2.46 22.13 -21.51
CA VAL A 53 -1.22 22.31 -22.26
C VAL A 53 -1.18 23.66 -22.95
N ALA A 54 0.04 24.19 -23.09
CA ALA A 54 0.32 25.36 -23.92
C ALA A 54 1.43 25.03 -24.93
N PHE A 55 1.16 25.29 -26.20
CA PHE A 55 2.11 25.12 -27.30
C PHE A 55 2.81 26.44 -27.59
N LEU A 56 4.13 26.47 -27.43
CA LEU A 56 4.91 27.70 -27.45
C LEU A 56 6.04 27.59 -28.47
N ALA A 57 6.54 28.74 -28.92
CA ALA A 57 7.80 28.77 -29.65
C ALA A 57 8.93 28.21 -28.74
N ALA A 58 9.88 27.52 -29.37
CA ALA A 58 11.09 27.04 -28.70
C ALA A 58 11.86 28.22 -28.08
N SER A 59 12.53 28.00 -26.95
CA SER A 59 13.31 29.07 -26.33
C SER A 59 14.39 29.63 -27.28
N GLY A 60 14.51 30.95 -27.31
CA GLY A 60 15.46 31.64 -28.18
C GLY A 60 15.09 31.68 -29.66
N ALA A 61 13.89 31.24 -30.05
CA ALA A 61 13.38 31.43 -31.41
C ALA A 61 13.15 32.92 -31.72
N ALA A 62 13.44 33.34 -32.95
CA ALA A 62 13.21 34.71 -33.39
C ALA A 62 11.69 35.02 -33.48
N PRO A 63 11.26 36.28 -33.25
CA PRO A 63 9.84 36.68 -33.23
C PRO A 63 9.10 36.47 -34.56
N ASP A 64 9.86 36.35 -35.65
CA ASP A 64 9.38 36.48 -37.03
C ASP A 64 9.07 35.14 -37.71
N ALA A 65 8.99 34.03 -36.96
CA ALA A 65 8.43 32.77 -37.47
C ALA A 65 6.91 32.83 -37.71
N ALA A 66 6.31 34.02 -37.64
CA ALA A 66 4.93 34.29 -38.00
C ALA A 66 4.78 34.48 -39.53
N SER A 67 4.70 33.38 -40.28
CA SER A 67 3.76 33.17 -41.40
C SER A 67 4.16 31.97 -42.25
N GLY A 68 3.53 30.83 -41.99
CA GLY A 68 3.41 29.75 -42.99
C GLY A 68 4.58 28.76 -43.12
N SER A 69 5.65 28.85 -42.33
CA SER A 69 6.63 27.76 -42.20
C SER A 69 6.50 27.08 -40.84
N THR A 70 6.21 25.79 -40.85
CA THR A 70 6.18 24.90 -39.69
C THR A 70 7.38 25.18 -38.77
N PRO A 71 7.20 25.50 -37.47
CA PRO A 71 8.33 25.71 -36.58
C PRO A 71 9.16 24.42 -36.53
N GLN A 72 10.46 24.50 -36.90
CA GLN A 72 11.35 23.33 -36.86
C GLN A 72 11.46 22.72 -35.46
N ARG A 73 11.24 23.54 -34.42
CA ARG A 73 11.18 23.11 -33.03
C ARG A 73 10.17 23.94 -32.26
N PHE A 74 9.51 23.32 -31.29
CA PHE A 74 8.50 23.95 -30.45
C PHE A 74 8.67 23.54 -28.98
N ARG A 75 7.84 24.09 -28.11
CA ARG A 75 7.82 23.81 -26.68
C ARG A 75 6.41 23.46 -26.26
N ILE A 76 6.28 22.49 -25.36
CA ILE A 76 5.02 22.19 -24.68
C ILE A 76 5.22 22.50 -23.20
N ALA A 77 4.35 23.34 -22.65
CA ALA A 77 4.24 23.55 -21.22
C ALA A 77 2.98 22.84 -20.70
N VAL A 78 3.11 22.14 -19.57
CA VAL A 78 2.03 21.38 -18.95
C VAL A 78 1.63 22.06 -17.65
N VAL A 79 0.35 22.40 -17.55
CA VAL A 79 -0.27 22.98 -16.38
C VAL A 79 -1.19 21.94 -15.77
N TYR A 80 -1.10 21.74 -14.47
CA TYR A 80 -1.97 20.82 -13.75
C TYR A 80 -2.78 21.59 -12.70
N GLU A 81 -4.05 21.25 -12.60
CA GLU A 81 -4.97 21.75 -11.59
C GLU A 81 -5.43 20.57 -10.73
N SER A 82 -5.19 20.63 -9.42
CA SER A 82 -5.70 19.57 -8.54
C SER A 82 -7.22 19.45 -8.69
N PRO A 83 -7.78 18.25 -8.89
CA PRO A 83 -9.23 18.06 -9.01
C PRO A 83 -9.98 18.32 -7.69
N GLU A 84 -9.27 18.58 -6.59
CA GLU A 84 -9.87 18.93 -5.30
C GLU A 84 -10.41 20.38 -5.29
N PRO A 85 -11.49 20.68 -4.53
CA PRO A 85 -12.06 22.02 -4.46
C PRO A 85 -11.03 23.08 -4.03
N GLY A 86 -10.79 24.07 -4.89
CA GLY A 86 -9.81 25.13 -4.64
C GLY A 86 -8.39 24.81 -5.11
N GLY A 87 -8.22 23.78 -5.96
CA GLY A 87 -6.96 23.49 -6.64
C GLY A 87 -6.41 24.70 -7.39
N GLU A 88 -5.13 24.98 -7.18
CA GLU A 88 -4.43 26.05 -7.91
C GLU A 88 -3.84 25.45 -9.20
N ARG A 89 -4.07 26.12 -10.33
CA ARG A 89 -3.38 25.80 -11.60
C ARG A 89 -1.89 26.09 -11.47
N ARG A 90 -1.05 25.09 -11.70
CA ARG A 90 0.41 25.21 -11.59
C ARG A 90 1.09 24.67 -12.83
N LEU A 91 2.11 25.38 -13.31
CA LEU A 91 3.04 24.87 -14.31
C LEU A 91 3.85 23.72 -13.67
N VAL A 92 3.69 22.50 -14.18
CA VAL A 92 4.30 21.28 -13.62
C VAL A 92 5.43 20.74 -14.49
N GLU A 93 5.33 20.84 -15.81
CA GLU A 93 6.37 20.40 -16.73
C GLU A 93 6.56 21.41 -17.86
N THR A 94 7.77 21.47 -18.40
CA THR A 94 8.07 22.24 -19.62
C THR A 94 9.07 21.46 -20.45
N TRP A 95 8.66 21.11 -21.66
CA TRP A 95 9.43 20.36 -22.63
C TRP A 95 9.78 21.27 -23.79
N ASP A 96 11.03 21.69 -23.87
CA ASP A 96 11.49 22.69 -24.82
C ASP A 96 12.25 22.08 -25.99
N ARG A 97 12.30 22.79 -27.11
CA ARG A 97 13.02 22.43 -28.35
C ARG A 97 12.64 21.06 -28.94
N LEU A 98 11.39 20.63 -28.74
CA LEU A 98 10.82 19.42 -29.30
C LEU A 98 10.85 19.44 -30.83
N SER A 99 11.15 18.28 -31.43
CA SER A 99 11.26 18.07 -32.88
C SER A 99 10.30 16.98 -33.34
N LEU A 100 9.86 17.08 -34.60
CA LEU A 100 9.09 16.03 -35.27
C LEU A 100 9.99 15.06 -36.06
N ASP A 101 11.30 15.31 -36.15
CA ASP A 101 12.23 14.42 -36.84
C ASP A 101 12.60 13.23 -35.94
N PRO A 102 12.31 11.97 -36.33
CA PRO A 102 12.72 10.79 -35.57
C PRO A 102 14.23 10.63 -35.40
N GLY A 103 15.04 11.31 -36.23
CA GLY A 103 16.50 11.35 -36.10
C GLY A 103 17.04 12.40 -35.12
N ASP A 104 16.19 13.27 -34.58
CA ASP A 104 16.58 14.31 -33.62
C ASP A 104 16.56 13.75 -32.19
N GLU A 105 17.54 14.14 -31.38
CA GLU A 105 17.60 13.77 -29.96
C GLU A 105 16.38 14.28 -29.15
N ASN A 106 15.70 15.32 -29.65
CA ASN A 106 14.51 15.90 -29.06
C ASN A 106 13.22 15.46 -29.78
N TYR A 107 13.24 14.29 -30.42
CA TYR A 107 12.05 13.73 -31.05
C TYR A 107 10.88 13.65 -30.06
N VAL A 108 9.77 14.29 -30.40
CA VAL A 108 8.67 14.57 -29.47
C VAL A 108 8.07 13.31 -28.85
N VAL A 109 7.95 12.24 -29.64
CA VAL A 109 7.39 10.95 -29.17
C VAL A 109 8.29 10.33 -28.10
N ASP A 110 9.61 10.34 -28.30
CA ASP A 110 10.56 9.74 -27.36
C ASP A 110 10.75 10.58 -26.10
N VAL A 111 10.77 11.90 -26.24
CA VAL A 111 10.92 12.81 -25.10
C VAL A 111 9.67 12.79 -24.22
N LEU A 112 8.47 12.84 -24.81
CA LEU A 112 7.22 12.85 -24.05
C LEU A 112 6.89 11.51 -23.38
N ARG A 113 7.54 10.40 -23.76
CA ARG A 113 7.47 9.14 -22.97
C ARG A 113 7.99 9.30 -21.53
N ARG A 114 8.75 10.36 -21.25
CA ARG A 114 9.26 10.70 -19.91
C ARG A 114 8.35 11.63 -19.13
N SER A 115 7.33 12.19 -19.77
CA SER A 115 6.36 13.07 -19.12
C SER A 115 5.42 12.25 -18.24
N LEU A 116 5.06 12.81 -17.08
CA LEU A 116 4.14 12.17 -16.14
C LEU A 116 2.68 12.41 -16.53
N PHE A 117 2.41 13.51 -17.23
CA PHE A 117 1.04 14.01 -17.45
C PHE A 117 0.53 13.81 -18.87
N ILE A 118 1.41 13.87 -19.87
CA ILE A 118 1.05 13.82 -21.28
C ILE A 118 1.91 12.84 -22.08
N ARG A 119 1.41 12.44 -23.25
CA ARG A 119 2.14 11.69 -24.27
C ARG A 119 1.74 12.16 -25.66
N TRP A 120 2.58 11.85 -26.66
CA TRP A 120 2.23 12.10 -28.05
C TRP A 120 1.28 11.02 -28.57
N ASP A 121 0.28 11.42 -29.37
CA ASP A 121 -0.62 10.53 -30.08
C ASP A 121 0.05 9.98 -31.34
N GLU A 122 0.53 8.74 -31.26
CA GLU A 122 1.14 8.03 -32.39
C GLU A 122 0.09 7.52 -33.40
N THR A 123 -1.22 7.62 -33.11
CA THR A 123 -2.29 7.21 -34.03
C THR A 123 -2.66 8.28 -35.04
N LEU A 124 -2.28 9.53 -34.78
CA LEU A 124 -2.50 10.67 -35.65
C LEU A 124 -1.25 10.98 -36.49
N PRO A 125 -1.42 11.60 -37.68
CA PRO A 125 -0.29 12.10 -38.45
C PRO A 125 0.60 13.03 -37.64
N LEU A 126 1.92 12.92 -37.86
CA LEU A 126 2.91 13.72 -37.16
C LEU A 126 2.93 15.14 -37.74
N GLU A 127 2.19 16.06 -37.11
CA GLU A 127 2.06 17.46 -37.52
C GLU A 127 2.47 18.41 -36.39
N ALA A 128 3.03 19.57 -36.75
CA ALA A 128 3.42 20.54 -35.75
C ALA A 128 2.19 21.25 -35.17
N PRO A 129 2.14 21.45 -33.85
CA PRO A 129 1.05 22.17 -33.23
C PRO A 129 1.02 23.63 -33.71
N GLN A 130 -0.18 24.19 -33.80
CA GLN A 130 -0.33 25.65 -33.83
C GLN A 130 0.12 26.21 -32.49
N LEU A 131 0.89 27.29 -32.51
CA LEU A 131 1.39 27.92 -31.29
C LEU A 131 0.31 28.80 -30.66
N ASP A 132 0.19 28.74 -29.34
CA ASP A 132 -0.74 29.54 -28.56
C ASP A 132 -0.28 31.00 -28.49
N ALA A 133 -1.22 31.92 -28.64
CA ALA A 133 -0.99 33.35 -28.49
C ALA A 133 -0.95 33.73 -26.99
N LEU A 134 0.14 33.39 -26.30
CA LEU A 134 0.34 33.70 -24.88
C LEU A 134 1.25 34.93 -24.71
N GLY A 135 0.71 36.00 -24.13
CA GLY A 135 1.41 37.29 -23.93
C GLY A 135 1.45 38.20 -25.18
N SER A 136 2.10 39.36 -25.06
CA SER A 136 2.28 40.32 -26.17
C SER A 136 3.64 40.17 -26.87
N THR A 137 3.67 40.37 -28.18
CA THR A 137 4.85 40.21 -29.05
C THR A 137 5.94 41.27 -28.79
N PRO A 138 7.26 40.94 -28.85
CA PRO A 138 7.87 39.60 -28.91
C PRO A 138 7.88 38.90 -27.54
N SER A 139 7.27 37.72 -27.50
CA SER A 139 6.72 37.07 -26.30
C SER A 139 7.60 35.93 -25.77
N ASN A 140 8.32 36.18 -24.67
CA ASN A 140 8.61 35.12 -23.70
C ASN A 140 7.48 35.16 -22.66
N PRO A 141 6.45 34.30 -22.77
CA PRO A 141 5.37 34.29 -21.80
C PRO A 141 5.92 33.98 -20.41
N THR A 142 5.48 34.73 -19.42
CA THR A 142 5.78 34.45 -18.02
C THR A 142 5.07 33.16 -17.59
N GLN A 143 5.52 32.56 -16.48
CA GLN A 143 4.82 31.40 -15.90
C GLN A 143 3.32 31.68 -15.69
N ARG A 144 2.96 32.90 -15.32
CA ARG A 144 1.57 33.31 -15.16
C ARG A 144 0.81 33.30 -16.49
N ASP A 145 1.39 33.84 -17.55
CA ASP A 145 0.76 33.84 -18.88
C ASP A 145 0.51 32.40 -19.37
N ILE A 146 1.43 31.48 -19.07
CA ILE A 146 1.28 30.06 -19.40
C ILE A 146 0.16 29.42 -18.58
N VAL A 147 0.13 29.64 -17.26
CA VAL A 147 -0.89 29.09 -16.36
C VAL A 147 -2.29 29.58 -16.73
N ASP A 148 -2.42 30.87 -17.03
CA ASP A 148 -3.70 31.52 -17.36
C ASP A 148 -4.18 31.16 -18.78
N GLY A 149 -3.25 30.88 -19.71
CA GLY A 149 -3.57 30.66 -21.13
C GLY A 149 -3.49 29.22 -21.63
N ALA A 150 -3.01 28.26 -20.83
CA ALA A 150 -3.00 26.85 -21.21
C ALA A 150 -4.42 26.29 -21.40
N THR A 151 -4.61 25.49 -22.45
CA THR A 151 -5.90 24.92 -22.82
C THR A 151 -6.06 23.53 -22.21
N GLU A 152 -7.24 23.26 -21.63
CA GLU A 152 -7.59 21.98 -20.99
C GLU A 152 -7.64 20.83 -22.00
N LEU A 153 -7.18 19.65 -21.59
CA LEU A 153 -7.43 18.41 -22.30
C LEU A 153 -8.88 17.98 -22.06
N THR A 154 -9.56 17.47 -23.08
CA THR A 154 -10.99 17.12 -23.01
C THR A 154 -11.23 15.67 -23.38
N GLY A 155 -12.37 15.09 -22.96
CA GLY A 155 -12.73 13.71 -23.29
C GLY A 155 -12.12 12.64 -22.37
N GLY A 156 -11.46 13.04 -21.29
CA GLY A 156 -11.08 12.14 -20.20
C GLY A 156 -12.31 11.72 -19.41
N PHE A 157 -12.63 10.43 -19.40
CA PHE A 157 -13.72 9.86 -18.58
C PHE A 157 -13.33 8.47 -18.10
N GLY A 158 -14.13 7.90 -17.20
CA GLY A 158 -13.80 6.64 -16.55
C GLY A 158 -12.79 6.78 -15.41
N GLY A 159 -12.50 5.68 -14.74
CA GLY A 159 -11.54 5.63 -13.65
C GLY A 159 -12.07 6.20 -12.33
N GLY A 160 -13.37 6.42 -12.26
CA GLY A 160 -14.09 6.89 -11.09
C GLY A 160 -15.37 6.09 -10.83
N GLY A 161 -15.61 5.01 -11.59
CA GLY A 161 -16.64 4.03 -11.31
C GLY A 161 -16.40 3.38 -9.95
N GLU A 162 -17.49 3.22 -9.20
CA GLU A 162 -17.48 2.51 -7.93
C GLU A 162 -17.44 1.01 -8.22
N LEU A 163 -16.43 0.32 -7.69
CA LEU A 163 -16.40 -1.14 -7.71
C LEU A 163 -17.40 -1.68 -6.70
N GLY A 164 -18.23 -2.63 -7.13
CA GLY A 164 -19.07 -3.38 -6.21
C GLY A 164 -18.21 -4.20 -5.24
N PRO A 165 -18.72 -4.54 -4.05
CA PRO A 165 -17.95 -5.27 -3.04
C PRO A 165 -17.42 -6.63 -3.54
N VAL A 166 -18.17 -7.29 -4.43
CA VAL A 166 -17.82 -8.60 -5.00
C VAL A 166 -16.70 -8.49 -6.05
N ASP A 167 -16.59 -7.35 -6.74
CA ASP A 167 -15.65 -7.17 -7.85
C ASP A 167 -14.20 -7.09 -7.36
N TYR A 168 -13.99 -6.71 -6.10
CA TYR A 168 -12.66 -6.72 -5.47
C TYR A 168 -12.06 -8.13 -5.41
N GLY A 169 -12.86 -9.16 -5.16
CA GLY A 169 -12.36 -10.54 -5.12
C GLY A 169 -11.79 -10.97 -6.47
N GLN A 170 -12.49 -10.66 -7.55
CA GLN A 170 -12.05 -10.94 -8.91
C GLN A 170 -10.83 -10.07 -9.29
N LEU A 171 -10.86 -8.77 -8.99
CA LEU A 171 -9.76 -7.87 -9.27
C LEU A 171 -8.45 -8.33 -8.59
N LEU A 172 -8.52 -8.74 -7.33
CA LEU A 172 -7.37 -9.28 -6.59
C LEU A 172 -6.84 -10.57 -7.23
N ALA A 173 -7.74 -11.48 -7.64
CA ALA A 173 -7.37 -12.71 -8.34
C ALA A 173 -6.70 -12.43 -9.69
N ASP A 174 -7.27 -11.54 -10.50
CA ASP A 174 -6.80 -11.27 -11.86
C ASP A 174 -5.48 -10.48 -11.89
N ARG A 175 -5.24 -9.63 -10.88
CA ARG A 175 -4.11 -8.68 -10.90
C ARG A 175 -3.00 -8.99 -9.91
N LEU A 176 -3.28 -9.71 -8.82
CA LEU A 176 -2.31 -9.98 -7.76
C LEU A 176 -2.01 -11.47 -7.55
N ALA A 177 -2.69 -12.40 -8.25
CA ALA A 177 -2.42 -13.83 -8.08
C ALA A 177 -0.94 -14.20 -8.33
N ASP A 178 -0.33 -13.57 -9.33
CA ASP A 178 1.06 -13.83 -9.75
C ASP A 178 2.10 -13.04 -8.96
N VAL A 179 1.70 -12.13 -8.07
CA VAL A 179 2.64 -11.36 -7.24
C VAL A 179 3.07 -12.20 -6.06
N ASP A 180 4.29 -12.73 -6.09
CA ASP A 180 4.78 -13.71 -5.12
C ASP A 180 5.92 -13.24 -4.21
N ASP A 181 6.32 -11.98 -4.35
CA ASP A 181 7.34 -11.31 -3.55
C ASP A 181 6.77 -10.28 -2.56
N ALA A 182 5.45 -10.07 -2.57
CA ALA A 182 4.75 -9.27 -1.57
C ALA A 182 4.47 -10.06 -0.29
N ALA A 183 4.64 -9.42 0.88
CA ALA A 183 4.36 -10.02 2.19
C ALA A 183 3.08 -9.47 2.85
N LEU A 184 2.64 -8.28 2.44
CA LEU A 184 1.51 -7.56 3.02
C LEU A 184 0.50 -7.23 1.92
N LEU A 185 -0.77 -7.47 2.21
CA LEU A 185 -1.89 -6.90 1.47
C LEU A 185 -2.43 -5.74 2.29
N VAL A 186 -2.57 -4.57 1.70
CA VAL A 186 -3.02 -3.36 2.42
C VAL A 186 -4.21 -2.79 1.67
N ALA A 187 -5.30 -2.59 2.37
CA ALA A 187 -6.46 -1.86 1.85
C ALA A 187 -6.82 -0.77 2.84
N THR A 188 -6.96 0.46 2.33
CA THR A 188 -7.58 1.56 3.06
C THR A 188 -9.08 1.38 2.97
N CYS A 189 -9.64 0.51 3.81
CA CYS A 189 -11.00 0.00 3.68
C CYS A 189 -12.03 1.13 3.70
N ASP A 190 -11.92 2.06 4.65
CA ASP A 190 -12.78 3.24 4.74
C ASP A 190 -12.73 4.12 3.49
N ALA A 191 -11.53 4.26 2.89
CA ALA A 191 -11.32 5.14 1.75
C ALA A 191 -11.81 4.58 0.41
N LEU A 192 -12.18 3.31 0.37
CA LEU A 192 -12.55 2.57 -0.84
C LEU A 192 -14.04 2.21 -0.87
N LEU A 193 -14.78 2.55 0.19
CA LEU A 193 -16.21 2.28 0.31
C LEU A 193 -17.04 3.49 -0.14
N ALA A 194 -18.08 3.19 -0.91
CA ALA A 194 -19.13 4.15 -1.26
C ALA A 194 -20.24 4.17 -0.19
N ASP A 195 -20.49 3.03 0.46
CA ASP A 195 -21.46 2.85 1.53
C ASP A 195 -20.87 1.98 2.65
N ASP A 196 -21.03 2.41 3.91
CA ASP A 196 -20.60 1.66 5.09
C ASP A 196 -21.34 0.31 5.22
N ALA A 197 -22.54 0.19 4.61
CA ALA A 197 -23.30 -1.06 4.59
C ALA A 197 -22.58 -2.20 3.87
N ASP A 198 -21.67 -1.87 2.95
CA ASP A 198 -20.93 -2.84 2.15
C ASP A 198 -19.57 -3.21 2.75
N TYR A 199 -19.18 -2.56 3.86
CA TYR A 199 -17.88 -2.75 4.52
C TYR A 199 -17.57 -4.23 4.79
N GLY A 200 -18.56 -4.98 5.29
CA GLY A 200 -18.41 -6.39 5.61
C GLY A 200 -17.99 -7.24 4.41
N GLN A 201 -18.76 -7.15 3.33
CA GLN A 201 -18.54 -7.90 2.10
C GLN A 201 -17.21 -7.53 1.44
N TYR A 202 -16.87 -6.23 1.46
CA TYR A 202 -15.64 -5.70 0.91
C TYR A 202 -14.41 -6.26 1.65
N VAL A 203 -14.35 -6.10 2.97
CA VAL A 203 -13.21 -6.56 3.78
C VAL A 203 -13.04 -8.07 3.68
N ASP A 204 -14.14 -8.81 3.64
CA ASP A 204 -14.13 -10.26 3.47
C ASP A 204 -13.49 -10.72 2.15
N GLN A 205 -13.54 -9.93 1.07
CA GLN A 205 -12.81 -10.26 -0.16
C GLN A 205 -11.29 -10.24 0.06
N PHE A 206 -10.78 -9.24 0.77
CA PHE A 206 -9.34 -9.13 1.08
C PHE A 206 -8.88 -10.20 2.06
N ILE A 207 -9.70 -10.49 3.08
CA ILE A 207 -9.47 -11.59 4.01
C ILE A 207 -9.42 -12.92 3.25
N GLY A 208 -10.45 -13.19 2.44
CA GLY A 208 -10.58 -14.40 1.64
C GLY A 208 -9.43 -14.57 0.66
N PHE A 209 -9.01 -13.49 -0.01
CA PHE A 209 -7.86 -13.53 -0.91
C PHE A 209 -6.57 -13.91 -0.17
N ALA A 210 -6.23 -13.21 0.93
CA ALA A 210 -5.02 -13.49 1.70
C ALA A 210 -4.99 -14.91 2.29
N GLU A 211 -6.12 -15.39 2.81
CA GLU A 211 -6.22 -16.71 3.43
C GLU A 211 -6.19 -17.87 2.43
N ASN A 212 -6.84 -17.69 1.27
CA ASN A 212 -6.96 -18.73 0.24
C ASN A 212 -5.84 -18.71 -0.80
N ARG A 213 -4.86 -17.80 -0.72
CA ARG A 213 -3.67 -17.89 -1.58
C ARG A 213 -3.02 -19.26 -1.45
N PRO A 214 -2.66 -19.93 -2.56
CA PRO A 214 -2.05 -21.27 -2.52
C PRO A 214 -0.80 -21.35 -1.64
N ARG A 215 0.04 -20.31 -1.67
CA ARG A 215 1.25 -20.21 -0.84
C ARG A 215 1.01 -19.71 0.58
N ARG A 216 -0.17 -19.13 0.84
CA ARG A 216 -0.55 -18.54 2.14
C ARG A 216 0.54 -17.58 2.65
N ASP A 217 0.98 -16.71 1.76
CA ASP A 217 2.18 -15.87 1.84
C ASP A 217 1.88 -14.38 2.12
N LEU A 218 0.62 -13.97 2.08
CA LEU A 218 0.18 -12.61 2.40
C LEU A 218 -0.44 -12.51 3.79
N PHE A 219 -0.24 -11.35 4.41
CA PHE A 219 -0.96 -10.94 5.61
C PHE A 219 -1.71 -9.64 5.33
N PHE A 220 -3.02 -9.62 5.55
CA PHE A 220 -3.88 -8.49 5.26
C PHE A 220 -3.91 -7.48 6.43
N ILE A 221 -3.74 -6.20 6.10
CA ILE A 221 -3.86 -5.07 7.01
C ILE A 221 -5.00 -4.19 6.50
N GLY A 222 -6.02 -4.04 7.34
CA GLY A 222 -7.17 -3.18 7.08
C GLY A 222 -7.45 -2.22 8.23
N ASP A 223 -8.49 -1.42 8.05
CA ASP A 223 -8.97 -0.43 9.01
C ASP A 223 -10.49 -0.51 9.16
N LEU A 224 -10.99 -0.05 10.31
CA LEU A 224 -12.44 0.04 10.54
C LEU A 224 -13.03 1.34 10.00
N PRO A 225 -14.34 1.37 9.67
CA PRO A 225 -15.01 2.56 9.18
C PRO A 225 -14.81 3.76 10.11
N ARG A 226 -14.66 4.92 9.49
CA ARG A 226 -14.52 6.19 10.18
C ARG A 226 -15.81 6.51 10.92
N GLN A 227 -15.67 7.11 12.11
CA GLN A 227 -16.79 7.49 12.95
C GLN A 227 -16.80 9.02 13.09
N SER A 228 -17.05 9.72 11.97
CA SER A 228 -16.97 11.18 11.90
C SER A 228 -18.06 11.89 12.70
N ASP A 229 -19.24 11.26 12.79
CA ASP A 229 -20.43 11.85 13.41
C ASP A 229 -20.50 11.57 14.92
N ALA A 230 -19.59 10.74 15.43
CA ALA A 230 -19.52 10.41 16.84
C ALA A 230 -19.09 11.63 17.67
N VAL A 231 -19.87 11.93 18.71
CA VAL A 231 -19.68 13.11 19.56
C VAL A 231 -18.55 12.91 20.57
N ASP A 232 -18.22 11.66 20.89
CA ASP A 232 -17.18 11.30 21.85
C ASP A 232 -16.50 9.96 21.49
N PRO A 233 -15.30 9.67 22.02
CA PRO A 233 -14.57 8.45 21.67
C PRO A 233 -15.27 7.14 22.07
N THR A 234 -16.19 7.17 23.05
CA THR A 234 -16.93 5.98 23.50
C THR A 234 -18.00 5.62 22.48
N SER A 235 -18.83 6.60 22.08
CA SER A 235 -19.82 6.41 21.02
C SER A 235 -19.14 6.03 19.69
N ALA A 236 -17.98 6.63 19.39
CA ALA A 236 -17.17 6.25 18.24
C ALA A 236 -16.68 4.79 18.31
N THR A 237 -16.18 4.35 19.47
CA THR A 237 -15.72 2.96 19.64
C THR A 237 -16.87 1.97 19.46
N GLN A 238 -18.04 2.26 20.02
CA GLN A 238 -19.21 1.40 19.88
C GLN A 238 -19.74 1.37 18.44
N GLY A 239 -19.73 2.50 17.73
CA GLY A 239 -20.09 2.55 16.30
C GLY A 239 -19.14 1.74 15.43
N ALA A 240 -17.83 1.88 15.64
CA ALA A 240 -16.82 1.09 14.93
C ALA A 240 -16.96 -0.43 15.19
N LEU A 241 -17.34 -0.82 16.40
CA LEU A 241 -17.60 -2.22 16.77
C LEU A 241 -18.89 -2.77 16.17
N ALA A 242 -19.92 -1.95 15.97
CA ALA A 242 -21.18 -2.38 15.37
C ALA A 242 -20.99 -2.87 13.93
N GLY A 243 -20.05 -2.29 13.17
CA GLY A 243 -19.72 -2.72 11.81
C GLY A 243 -18.98 -4.07 11.71
N LEU A 244 -18.59 -4.68 12.84
CA LEU A 244 -17.82 -5.93 12.85
C LEU A 244 -18.67 -7.20 12.78
N THR A 245 -19.98 -7.14 13.02
CA THR A 245 -20.80 -8.34 13.22
C THR A 245 -20.92 -9.25 12.00
N GLU A 246 -20.52 -8.76 10.83
CA GLU A 246 -20.63 -9.47 9.55
C GLU A 246 -19.29 -9.99 9.01
N LEU A 247 -18.17 -9.68 9.67
CA LEU A 247 -16.85 -10.06 9.14
C LEU A 247 -16.47 -11.51 9.45
N ASN A 248 -15.85 -12.15 8.46
CA ASN A 248 -15.22 -13.45 8.63
C ASN A 248 -13.89 -13.31 9.41
N ALA A 249 -13.89 -13.79 10.65
CA ALA A 249 -12.69 -13.76 11.48
C ALA A 249 -11.57 -14.66 10.91
N SER A 250 -10.42 -14.06 10.61
CA SER A 250 -9.24 -14.77 10.11
C SER A 250 -7.98 -14.50 10.91
N ASN A 251 -7.07 -15.48 10.94
CA ASN A 251 -5.74 -15.29 11.49
C ASN A 251 -4.76 -14.62 10.51
N PHE A 252 -5.13 -14.40 9.25
CA PHE A 252 -4.32 -13.70 8.25
C PHE A 252 -4.53 -12.19 8.23
N THR A 253 -5.33 -11.66 9.16
CA THR A 253 -5.76 -10.27 9.11
C THR A 253 -5.53 -9.58 10.44
N ALA A 254 -5.14 -8.30 10.36
CA ALA A 254 -5.18 -7.36 11.48
C ALA A 254 -5.91 -6.09 11.06
N LEU A 255 -6.90 -5.69 11.87
CA LEU A 255 -7.65 -4.45 11.67
C LEU A 255 -7.22 -3.40 12.70
N TYR A 256 -7.20 -2.15 12.27
CA TYR A 256 -6.67 -1.01 13.02
C TYR A 256 -7.68 0.13 13.12
N TRP A 257 -7.72 0.76 14.29
CA TRP A 257 -8.61 1.91 14.56
C TRP A 257 -8.07 2.72 15.75
N PRO A 258 -8.27 4.04 15.86
CA PRO A 258 -9.00 4.94 14.97
C PRO A 258 -8.18 5.47 13.80
N HIS A 259 -8.84 6.28 12.97
CA HIS A 259 -8.22 7.09 11.93
C HIS A 259 -7.18 8.07 12.47
N VAL A 260 -6.22 8.41 11.62
CA VAL A 260 -5.12 9.32 11.92
C VAL A 260 -5.32 10.65 11.22
N VAL A 261 -5.02 11.75 11.90
CA VAL A 261 -5.01 13.08 11.30
C VAL A 261 -3.58 13.40 10.90
N ALA A 262 -3.37 13.72 9.63
CA ALA A 262 -2.07 14.06 9.05
C ALA A 262 -2.08 15.47 8.45
N GLY A 263 -0.89 16.00 8.16
CA GLY A 263 -0.76 17.24 7.40
C GLY A 263 -1.19 17.01 5.97
N ASP A 264 -2.00 17.91 5.44
CA ASP A 264 -2.41 17.87 4.04
C ASP A 264 -1.36 18.61 3.19
N ILE A 265 -0.74 17.91 2.26
CA ILE A 265 0.33 18.45 1.41
C ILE A 265 -0.20 19.24 0.20
N VAL A 266 -1.46 19.03 -0.20
CA VAL A 266 -2.10 19.72 -1.33
C VAL A 266 -3.18 20.71 -0.87
N GLY A 267 -3.60 20.62 0.39
CA GLY A 267 -4.60 21.47 0.98
C GLY A 267 -4.24 22.95 1.00
N ALA A 268 -5.26 23.79 0.92
CA ALA A 268 -5.13 25.23 1.01
C ALA A 268 -5.20 25.71 2.47
N GLY A 269 -4.23 26.52 2.90
CA GLY A 269 -4.24 27.16 4.22
C GLY A 269 -2.87 27.17 4.89
N ARG A 270 -2.79 27.69 6.12
CA ARG A 270 -1.53 27.80 6.87
C ARG A 270 -1.04 26.44 7.39
N ASN A 271 -1.96 25.57 7.81
CA ASN A 271 -1.71 24.22 8.33
C ASN A 271 -2.91 23.32 7.96
N PRO A 272 -3.12 23.02 6.68
CA PRO A 272 -4.22 22.14 6.27
C PRO A 272 -3.98 20.72 6.82
N THR A 273 -5.06 20.03 7.19
CA THR A 273 -5.02 18.69 7.77
C THR A 273 -6.06 17.80 7.12
N ILE A 274 -5.74 16.52 6.98
CA ILE A 274 -6.63 15.50 6.42
C ILE A 274 -6.70 14.29 7.37
N THR A 275 -7.88 13.69 7.47
CA THR A 275 -8.08 12.43 8.22
C THR A 275 -7.89 11.26 7.26
N LEU A 276 -7.04 10.31 7.63
CA LEU A 276 -6.65 9.18 6.80
C LEU A 276 -6.81 7.86 7.55
N PRO A 277 -7.11 6.76 6.83
CA PRO A 277 -7.14 5.43 7.42
C PRO A 277 -5.76 4.99 7.93
N PRO A 278 -5.69 4.24 9.04
CA PRO A 278 -4.44 3.88 9.68
C PRO A 278 -3.69 2.72 8.98
N SER A 279 -4.35 1.93 8.14
CA SER A 279 -3.79 0.69 7.55
C SER A 279 -2.44 0.90 6.87
N ALA A 280 -2.31 1.95 6.04
CA ALA A 280 -1.07 2.24 5.33
C ALA A 280 0.09 2.69 6.26
N PHE A 281 -0.22 3.47 7.29
CA PHE A 281 0.75 3.86 8.32
C PHE A 281 1.29 2.63 9.05
N VAL A 282 0.38 1.71 9.39
CA VAL A 282 0.71 0.47 10.10
C VAL A 282 1.49 -0.50 9.22
N ALA A 283 1.17 -0.61 7.93
CA ALA A 283 1.93 -1.40 6.98
C ALA A 283 3.40 -0.92 6.87
N GLY A 284 3.62 0.40 6.83
CA GLY A 284 4.98 0.95 6.88
C GLY A 284 5.68 0.64 8.20
N LEU A 285 4.96 0.75 9.33
CA LEU A 285 5.47 0.40 10.66
C LEU A 285 5.85 -1.08 10.77
N TYR A 286 5.10 -1.98 10.14
CA TYR A 286 5.44 -3.41 10.05
C TYR A 286 6.79 -3.58 9.35
N ALA A 287 6.94 -3.02 8.14
CA ALA A 287 8.20 -3.08 7.39
C ALA A 287 9.39 -2.54 8.21
N ARG A 288 9.19 -1.42 8.91
CA ARG A 288 10.21 -0.84 9.79
C ARG A 288 10.56 -1.72 10.99
N THR A 289 9.56 -2.36 11.59
CA THR A 289 9.76 -3.25 12.74
C THR A 289 10.50 -4.50 12.30
N ASP A 290 10.07 -5.11 11.20
CA ASP A 290 10.67 -6.33 10.67
C ASP A 290 12.13 -6.10 10.28
N GLY A 291 12.43 -5.01 9.57
CA GLY A 291 13.79 -4.68 9.15
C GLY A 291 14.76 -4.36 10.31
N ARG A 292 14.23 -3.97 11.48
CA ARG A 292 15.06 -3.60 12.66
C ARG A 292 15.14 -4.69 13.72
N ARG A 293 14.07 -5.46 13.90
CA ARG A 293 13.87 -6.35 15.06
C ARG A 293 13.40 -7.76 14.68
N GLY A 294 13.17 -8.01 13.39
CA GLY A 294 12.62 -9.26 12.88
C GLY A 294 11.10 -9.35 13.00
N VAL A 295 10.51 -10.21 12.17
CA VAL A 295 9.05 -10.40 12.03
C VAL A 295 8.39 -10.92 13.32
N TRP A 296 9.17 -11.57 14.19
CA TRP A 296 8.73 -12.07 15.49
C TRP A 296 8.55 -10.97 16.54
N LYS A 297 9.01 -9.74 16.31
CA LYS A 297 8.77 -8.61 17.22
C LYS A 297 7.38 -8.03 16.98
N ALA A 298 6.59 -7.92 18.05
CA ALA A 298 5.30 -7.22 17.98
C ALA A 298 5.46 -5.77 17.49
N PRO A 299 4.76 -5.35 16.43
CA PRO A 299 4.74 -3.97 15.94
C PRO A 299 3.78 -3.09 16.78
N ALA A 300 3.89 -3.17 18.10
CA ALA A 300 3.06 -2.46 19.07
C ALA A 300 3.87 -2.02 20.29
N GLY A 301 3.32 -1.09 21.06
CA GLY A 301 3.92 -0.52 22.28
C GLY A 301 4.56 0.84 22.04
N THR A 302 5.38 1.29 22.99
CA THR A 302 5.97 2.65 22.98
C THR A 302 6.95 2.90 21.83
N GLU A 303 7.55 1.85 21.26
CA GLU A 303 8.45 1.92 20.10
C GLU A 303 7.69 1.98 18.76
N ALA A 304 6.39 1.67 18.76
CA ALA A 304 5.56 1.54 17.57
C ALA A 304 4.92 2.87 17.16
N THR A 305 5.73 3.91 17.03
CA THR A 305 5.30 5.28 16.75
C THR A 305 4.84 5.47 15.29
N LEU A 306 3.86 6.34 15.06
CA LEU A 306 3.37 6.66 13.72
C LEU A 306 3.92 8.00 13.24
N ASN A 307 4.77 7.95 12.22
CA ASN A 307 5.36 9.13 11.57
C ASN A 307 4.33 9.81 10.67
N GLY A 308 4.49 11.12 10.45
CA GLY A 308 3.57 11.91 9.60
C GLY A 308 2.21 12.22 10.24
N THR A 309 1.93 11.69 11.43
CA THR A 309 0.66 11.93 12.14
C THR A 309 0.73 13.19 13.01
N ILE A 310 -0.33 14.01 12.98
CA ILE A 310 -0.54 15.17 13.86
C ILE A 310 -1.35 14.75 15.08
N ALA A 311 -2.44 14.01 14.86
CA ALA A 311 -3.34 13.54 15.91
C ALA A 311 -3.96 12.19 15.55
N LEU A 312 -4.68 11.60 16.51
CA LEU A 312 -5.65 10.54 16.27
C LEU A 312 -7.03 11.19 16.28
N GLU A 313 -7.92 10.78 15.38
CA GLU A 313 -9.27 11.35 15.30
C GLU A 313 -10.01 11.19 16.64
N HIS A 314 -9.97 9.98 17.19
CA HIS A 314 -10.54 9.66 18.50
C HIS A 314 -9.45 9.34 19.50
N ARG A 315 -9.45 10.01 20.66
CA ARG A 315 -8.45 9.74 21.70
C ARG A 315 -8.90 8.59 22.60
N LEU A 316 -8.31 7.42 22.41
CA LEU A 316 -8.67 6.22 23.16
C LEU A 316 -8.02 6.12 24.54
N ASN A 317 -8.80 5.65 25.51
CA ASN A 317 -8.37 5.31 26.86
C ASN A 317 -8.25 3.78 27.02
N ASP A 318 -8.00 3.33 28.25
CA ASP A 318 -7.86 1.89 28.55
C ASP A 318 -9.20 1.15 28.38
N LEU A 319 -10.32 1.75 28.78
CA LEU A 319 -11.66 1.14 28.64
C LEU A 319 -12.01 0.85 27.18
N HIS A 320 -11.73 1.78 26.25
CA HIS A 320 -11.94 1.52 24.83
C HIS A 320 -11.03 0.40 24.30
N SER A 321 -9.82 0.26 24.87
CA SER A 321 -8.94 -0.85 24.53
C SER A 321 -9.49 -2.18 25.06
N ASP A 322 -10.12 -2.17 26.23
CA ASP A 322 -10.78 -3.34 26.82
C ASP A 322 -12.01 -3.79 26.01
N ASP A 323 -12.67 -2.87 25.28
CA ASP A 323 -13.75 -3.18 24.34
C ASP A 323 -13.22 -3.75 23.01
N LEU A 324 -12.13 -3.19 22.47
CA LEU A 324 -11.57 -3.55 21.15
C LEU A 324 -10.75 -4.84 21.17
N ASN A 325 -9.99 -5.08 22.25
CA ASN A 325 -9.06 -6.21 22.33
C ASN A 325 -9.74 -7.60 22.27
N PRO A 326 -10.88 -7.84 22.94
CA PRO A 326 -11.56 -9.14 22.90
C PRO A 326 -12.07 -9.55 21.52
N VAL A 327 -12.32 -8.59 20.63
CA VAL A 327 -12.75 -8.83 19.24
C VAL A 327 -11.59 -8.78 18.23
N GLY A 328 -10.35 -8.63 18.70
CA GLY A 328 -9.16 -8.70 17.85
C GLY A 328 -8.85 -7.42 17.08
N ILE A 329 -9.37 -6.27 17.51
CA ILE A 329 -9.10 -4.97 16.89
C ILE A 329 -7.94 -4.27 17.60
N ASN A 330 -7.07 -3.65 16.81
CA ASN A 330 -5.85 -3.03 17.32
C ASN A 330 -6.01 -1.52 17.44
N ALA A 331 -5.99 -1.04 18.70
CA ALA A 331 -6.12 0.37 19.02
C ALA A 331 -4.85 1.16 18.66
N LEU A 332 -5.01 2.33 18.04
CA LEU A 332 -4.01 3.39 18.00
C LEU A 332 -4.25 4.33 19.18
N ARG A 333 -3.19 4.68 19.90
CA ARG A 333 -3.29 5.49 21.14
C ARG A 333 -2.26 6.60 21.20
N LEU A 334 -2.64 7.66 21.91
CA LEU A 334 -1.70 8.70 22.34
C LEU A 334 -1.18 8.37 23.74
N ILE A 335 0.07 7.94 23.81
CA ILE A 335 0.72 7.57 25.06
C ILE A 335 1.67 8.70 25.49
N PRO A 336 1.56 9.21 26.74
CA PRO A 336 2.47 10.22 27.25
C PRO A 336 3.94 9.77 27.13
N GLY A 337 4.80 10.63 26.57
CA GLY A 337 6.22 10.36 26.36
C GLY A 337 6.56 9.57 25.09
N ALA A 338 5.67 8.72 24.59
CA ALA A 338 5.88 7.95 23.34
C ALA A 338 5.20 8.57 22.11
N GLY A 339 4.13 9.36 22.30
CA GLY A 339 3.37 9.98 21.22
C GLY A 339 2.26 9.06 20.69
N ARG A 340 1.95 9.16 19.40
CA ARG A 340 0.91 8.33 18.76
C ARG A 340 1.53 7.00 18.37
N VAL A 341 0.99 5.92 18.91
CA VAL A 341 1.55 4.57 18.79
C VAL A 341 0.46 3.55 18.48
N VAL A 342 0.87 2.44 17.84
CA VAL A 342 0.04 1.24 17.77
C VAL A 342 0.09 0.53 19.13
N TRP A 343 -1.08 0.29 19.72
CA TRP A 343 -1.25 -0.27 21.06
C TRP A 343 -2.03 -1.60 21.06
N GLY A 344 -1.91 -2.36 19.98
CA GLY A 344 -2.49 -3.68 19.81
C GLY A 344 -1.74 -4.49 18.76
N THR A 345 -1.69 -5.82 18.93
CA THR A 345 -0.99 -6.74 18.01
C THR A 345 -1.74 -8.06 17.84
N ARG A 346 -3.07 -8.00 17.82
CA ARG A 346 -3.97 -9.14 17.67
C ARG A 346 -4.40 -9.34 16.22
N THR A 347 -4.62 -10.59 15.88
CA THR A 347 -5.40 -10.99 14.70
C THR A 347 -6.89 -11.01 15.05
N MET A 348 -7.76 -11.25 14.07
CA MET A 348 -9.21 -11.34 14.30
C MET A 348 -9.65 -12.63 15.01
N VAL A 349 -8.73 -13.53 15.37
CA VAL A 349 -9.02 -14.77 16.11
C VAL A 349 -8.37 -14.79 17.50
N PRO A 350 -8.82 -13.94 18.43
CA PRO A 350 -8.15 -13.73 19.71
C PRO A 350 -8.17 -14.95 20.66
N ALA A 351 -8.99 -15.97 20.41
CA ALA A 351 -9.02 -17.20 21.22
C ALA A 351 -8.13 -18.34 20.68
N SER A 352 -7.30 -18.07 19.65
CA SER A 352 -6.46 -19.07 18.98
C SER A 352 -4.99 -19.00 19.40
N GLU A 353 -4.22 -20.06 19.13
CA GLU A 353 -2.75 -20.01 19.14
C GLU A 353 -2.18 -18.93 18.20
N TRP A 354 -2.96 -18.58 17.17
CA TRP A 354 -2.69 -17.54 16.19
C TRP A 354 -3.18 -16.14 16.62
N ARG A 355 -3.47 -15.93 17.92
CA ARG A 355 -3.97 -14.67 18.48
C ARG A 355 -3.14 -13.45 18.08
N TYR A 356 -1.82 -13.59 17.96
CA TYR A 356 -0.91 -12.46 17.79
C TYR A 356 -0.37 -12.34 16.36
N VAL A 357 -0.37 -11.11 15.85
CA VAL A 357 0.22 -10.72 14.57
C VAL A 357 1.65 -11.24 14.39
N PRO A 358 2.62 -10.99 15.29
CA PRO A 358 4.00 -11.46 15.09
C PRO A 358 4.10 -12.98 15.01
N VAL A 359 3.23 -13.72 15.71
CA VAL A 359 3.22 -15.19 15.67
C VAL A 359 2.73 -15.68 14.31
N ARG A 360 1.65 -15.08 13.78
CA ARG A 360 1.17 -15.43 12.45
C ARG A 360 2.19 -15.07 11.37
N ARG A 361 2.67 -13.84 11.38
CA ARG A 361 3.61 -13.34 10.37
C ARG A 361 4.92 -14.11 10.40
N MET A 362 5.37 -14.56 11.57
CA MET A 362 6.52 -15.46 11.68
C MET A 362 6.27 -16.80 10.97
N ALA A 363 5.10 -17.41 11.15
CA ALA A 363 4.78 -18.65 10.44
C ALA A 363 4.70 -18.47 8.92
N ILE A 364 4.16 -17.35 8.45
CA ILE A 364 4.16 -17.00 7.01
C ILE A 364 5.60 -16.85 6.52
N PHE A 365 6.42 -16.06 7.22
CA PHE A 365 7.83 -15.86 6.88
C PHE A 365 8.61 -17.17 6.80
N LEU A 366 8.46 -18.06 7.79
CA LEU A 366 9.12 -19.37 7.80
C LEU A 366 8.67 -20.23 6.63
N ARG A 367 7.36 -20.33 6.38
CA ARG A 367 6.80 -21.13 5.29
C ARG A 367 7.34 -20.66 3.95
N THR A 368 7.22 -19.37 3.65
CA THR A 368 7.64 -18.81 2.36
C THR A 368 9.16 -18.92 2.17
N SER A 369 9.95 -18.64 3.22
CA SER A 369 11.41 -18.76 3.14
C SER A 369 11.88 -20.20 2.93
N ILE A 370 11.27 -21.16 3.63
CA ILE A 370 11.58 -22.58 3.47
C ILE A 370 11.18 -23.04 2.08
N TYR A 371 9.96 -22.73 1.63
CA TYR A 371 9.47 -23.10 0.30
C TYR A 371 10.39 -22.60 -0.81
N ASN A 372 10.83 -21.34 -0.75
CA ASN A 372 11.75 -20.76 -1.72
C ASN A 372 13.15 -21.38 -1.64
N GLY A 373 13.61 -21.71 -0.42
CA GLY A 373 14.93 -22.29 -0.19
C GLY A 373 15.08 -23.75 -0.62
N ILE A 374 13.99 -24.51 -0.72
CA ILE A 374 13.99 -25.94 -1.06
C ILE A 374 13.59 -26.24 -2.51
N GLN A 375 13.48 -25.23 -3.38
CA GLN A 375 13.09 -25.43 -4.78
C GLN A 375 14.02 -26.38 -5.55
N TRP A 376 15.28 -26.51 -5.13
CA TRP A 376 16.25 -27.45 -5.72
C TRP A 376 15.85 -28.92 -5.54
N ALA A 377 14.99 -29.24 -4.58
CA ALA A 377 14.55 -30.61 -4.31
C ALA A 377 13.54 -31.13 -5.36
N VAL A 378 12.98 -30.24 -6.18
CA VAL A 378 12.05 -30.62 -7.23
C VAL A 378 12.79 -31.43 -8.30
N PHE A 379 12.25 -32.59 -8.67
CA PHE A 379 12.83 -33.58 -9.60
C PHE A 379 14.01 -34.41 -9.07
N GLU A 380 14.37 -34.30 -7.79
CA GLU A 380 15.33 -35.21 -7.17
C GLU A 380 14.67 -36.56 -6.82
N PRO A 381 15.45 -37.67 -6.76
CA PRO A 381 14.94 -38.96 -6.31
C PRO A 381 14.36 -38.89 -4.89
N ASN A 382 13.08 -39.26 -4.74
CA ASN A 382 12.36 -39.23 -3.47
C ASN A 382 12.75 -40.41 -2.56
N ASP A 383 13.91 -40.30 -1.91
CA ASP A 383 14.46 -41.28 -0.98
C ASP A 383 15.27 -40.57 0.14
N GLU A 384 15.75 -41.32 1.13
CA GLU A 384 16.47 -40.84 2.31
C GLU A 384 17.60 -39.83 2.02
N PRO A 385 18.40 -39.94 0.93
CA PRO A 385 19.40 -38.93 0.61
C PRO A 385 18.81 -37.52 0.38
N LEU A 386 17.65 -37.43 -0.28
CA LEU A 386 16.93 -36.18 -0.47
C LEU A 386 16.38 -35.67 0.86
N TRP A 387 15.76 -36.54 1.64
CA TRP A 387 15.17 -36.17 2.94
C TRP A 387 16.23 -35.67 3.93
N SER A 388 17.39 -36.31 3.97
CA SER A 388 18.54 -35.87 4.78
C SER A 388 19.03 -34.47 4.34
N SER A 389 19.12 -34.24 3.04
CA SER A 389 19.54 -32.94 2.48
C SER A 389 18.52 -31.82 2.77
N LEU A 390 17.22 -32.13 2.66
CA LEU A 390 16.13 -31.23 3.05
C LEU A 390 16.19 -30.89 4.54
N ARG A 391 16.34 -31.90 5.42
CA ARG A 391 16.50 -31.69 6.87
C ARG A 391 17.69 -30.80 7.18
N ALA A 392 18.85 -31.05 6.57
CA ALA A 392 20.05 -30.26 6.78
C ALA A 392 19.86 -28.79 6.36
N SER A 393 19.27 -28.55 5.19
CA SER A 393 19.02 -27.21 4.67
C SER A 393 18.05 -26.41 5.54
N ILE A 394 16.92 -27.03 5.93
CA ILE A 394 15.90 -26.37 6.75
C ILE A 394 16.43 -26.12 8.17
N ASN A 395 17.14 -27.08 8.77
CA ASN A 395 17.76 -26.90 10.07
C ASN A 395 18.79 -25.76 10.07
N ALA A 396 19.60 -25.63 9.03
CA ALA A 396 20.57 -24.53 8.93
C ALA A 396 19.88 -23.15 8.89
N PHE A 397 18.77 -23.04 8.16
CA PHE A 397 17.97 -21.81 8.13
C PHE A 397 17.35 -21.50 9.50
N LEU A 398 16.69 -22.48 10.13
CA LEU A 398 16.05 -22.30 11.44
C LEU A 398 17.06 -21.99 12.54
N GLU A 399 18.24 -22.62 12.52
CA GLU A 399 19.34 -22.29 13.43
C GLU A 399 19.80 -20.84 13.27
N SER A 400 19.85 -20.33 12.03
CA SER A 400 20.13 -18.91 11.80
C SER A 400 19.07 -18.00 12.44
N GLN A 401 17.78 -18.38 12.36
CA GLN A 401 16.71 -17.60 13.01
C GLN A 401 16.76 -17.73 14.54
N PHE A 402 17.10 -18.90 15.08
CA PHE A 402 17.28 -19.12 16.50
C PHE A 402 18.39 -18.23 17.07
N ARG A 403 19.55 -18.16 16.40
CA ARG A 403 20.65 -17.26 16.79
C ARG A 403 20.29 -15.78 16.73
N ASN A 404 19.35 -15.40 15.86
CA ASN A 404 18.77 -14.06 15.81
C ASN A 404 17.71 -13.81 16.91
N GLY A 405 17.42 -14.80 17.75
CA GLY A 405 16.44 -14.71 18.83
C GLY A 405 14.99 -14.74 18.35
N ALA A 406 14.71 -15.45 17.25
CA ALA A 406 13.36 -15.50 16.68
C ALA A 406 12.39 -16.45 17.42
N PHE A 407 12.92 -17.40 18.18
CA PHE A 407 12.16 -18.46 18.85
C PHE A 407 12.26 -18.35 20.38
N ALA A 408 11.25 -18.89 21.05
CA ALA A 408 11.32 -19.17 22.48
C ALA A 408 12.15 -20.45 22.74
N GLY A 409 12.73 -20.57 23.93
CA GLY A 409 13.56 -21.72 24.30
C GLY A 409 15.04 -21.35 24.50
N ARG A 410 15.76 -22.18 25.25
CA ARG A 410 17.19 -21.97 25.52
C ARG A 410 18.10 -22.77 24.59
N THR A 411 17.60 -23.85 24.03
CA THR A 411 18.30 -24.73 23.10
C THR A 411 17.54 -24.80 21.78
N SER A 412 18.24 -25.16 20.69
CA SER A 412 17.65 -25.36 19.37
C SER A 412 16.51 -26.39 19.40
N ASP A 413 16.66 -27.48 20.16
CA ASP A 413 15.66 -28.56 20.28
C ASP A 413 14.37 -28.12 20.96
N GLU A 414 14.42 -27.12 21.85
CA GLU A 414 13.23 -26.50 22.45
C GLU A 414 12.57 -25.50 21.49
N ALA A 415 13.35 -24.91 20.60
CA ALA A 415 12.95 -23.77 19.78
C ALA A 415 12.28 -24.16 18.46
N TYR A 416 12.77 -25.21 17.80
CA TYR A 416 12.22 -25.67 16.53
C TYR A 416 12.49 -27.16 16.29
N GLY A 417 11.74 -27.76 15.36
CA GLY A 417 11.93 -29.13 14.92
C GLY A 417 11.62 -29.31 13.45
N VAL A 418 12.37 -30.19 12.79
CA VAL A 418 12.18 -30.56 11.38
C VAL A 418 12.12 -32.07 11.27
N LYS A 419 11.03 -32.60 10.72
CA LYS A 419 10.86 -34.03 10.45
C LYS A 419 10.58 -34.24 8.96
N VAL A 420 11.46 -35.02 8.33
CA VAL A 420 11.35 -35.53 6.95
C VAL A 420 11.93 -36.93 6.95
N ASP A 421 11.06 -37.92 6.94
CA ASP A 421 11.37 -39.35 7.01
C ASP A 421 10.17 -40.18 6.53
N ALA A 422 10.31 -41.51 6.58
CA ALA A 422 9.26 -42.46 6.21
C ALA A 422 7.99 -42.39 7.09
N ASP A 423 8.04 -41.79 8.29
CA ASP A 423 6.83 -41.57 9.09
C ASP A 423 6.02 -40.39 8.56
N THR A 424 6.70 -39.37 8.02
CA THR A 424 6.06 -38.20 7.40
C THR A 424 5.66 -38.44 5.95
N THR A 425 6.47 -39.19 5.20
CA THR A 425 6.28 -39.46 3.77
C THR A 425 6.07 -40.95 3.55
N THR A 426 4.81 -41.37 3.42
CA THR A 426 4.43 -42.79 3.27
C THR A 426 4.86 -43.33 1.90
N GLU A 427 4.84 -44.66 1.72
CA GLU A 427 5.10 -45.28 0.40
C GLU A 427 4.12 -44.80 -0.68
N LEU A 428 2.87 -44.48 -0.31
CA LEU A 428 1.89 -43.91 -1.23
C LEU A 428 2.26 -42.47 -1.64
N ASP A 429 2.76 -41.67 -0.69
CA ASP A 429 3.25 -40.32 -1.00
C ASP A 429 4.48 -40.40 -1.93
N GLN A 430 5.40 -41.33 -1.66
CA GLN A 430 6.56 -41.57 -2.51
C GLN A 430 6.15 -41.97 -3.94
N ALA A 431 5.20 -42.89 -4.07
CA ALA A 431 4.66 -43.30 -5.38
C ALA A 431 3.95 -42.14 -6.11
N ALA A 432 3.36 -41.20 -5.36
CA ALA A 432 2.75 -39.98 -5.90
C ALA A 432 3.76 -38.84 -6.16
N GLY A 433 5.05 -39.04 -5.83
CA GLY A 433 6.09 -38.02 -5.96
C GLY A 433 5.98 -36.88 -4.93
N VAL A 434 5.31 -37.12 -3.81
CA VAL A 434 5.09 -36.14 -2.73
C VAL A 434 6.13 -36.35 -1.62
N VAL A 435 6.69 -35.26 -1.12
CA VAL A 435 7.54 -35.24 0.09
C VAL A 435 6.85 -34.37 1.13
N ASN A 436 6.56 -34.95 2.29
CA ASN A 436 5.93 -34.23 3.39
C ASN A 436 6.99 -33.75 4.38
N ILE A 437 7.00 -32.45 4.64
CA ILE A 437 7.96 -31.82 5.56
C ILE A 437 7.17 -31.24 6.73
N LEU A 438 7.42 -31.77 7.93
CA LEU A 438 6.83 -31.23 9.14
C LEU A 438 7.83 -30.31 9.84
N VAL A 439 7.45 -29.03 9.98
CA VAL A 439 8.22 -28.03 10.72
C VAL A 439 7.41 -27.56 11.92
N SER A 440 8.01 -27.62 13.10
CA SER A 440 7.47 -27.07 14.34
C SER A 440 8.39 -25.95 14.84
N PHE A 441 7.81 -24.94 15.50
CA PHE A 441 8.57 -23.86 16.12
C PHE A 441 7.87 -23.33 17.38
N ALA A 442 8.65 -22.82 18.33
CA ALA A 442 8.18 -22.20 19.55
C ALA A 442 8.14 -20.67 19.37
N PRO A 443 6.95 -20.06 19.19
CA PRO A 443 6.85 -18.62 18.95
C PRO A 443 7.14 -17.78 20.19
N LEU A 444 7.75 -16.61 20.00
CA LEU A 444 7.79 -15.56 21.02
C LEU A 444 6.41 -14.91 21.17
N ARG A 445 5.78 -15.14 22.32
CA ARG A 445 4.51 -14.50 22.67
C ARG A 445 4.76 -13.15 23.34
N PRO A 446 4.14 -12.05 22.88
CA PRO A 446 4.30 -10.74 23.53
C PRO A 446 3.79 -10.75 24.98
N ALA A 447 4.51 -10.06 25.87
CA ALA A 447 4.04 -9.77 27.22
C ALA A 447 3.09 -8.57 27.17
N GLU A 448 1.79 -8.83 27.15
CA GLU A 448 0.77 -7.78 27.06
C GLU A 448 0.35 -7.22 28.43
N PHE A 449 0.37 -8.05 29.47
CA PHE A 449 -0.02 -7.67 30.82
C PHE A 449 1.16 -7.83 31.78
N VAL A 450 1.43 -6.78 32.56
CA VAL A 450 2.37 -6.83 33.67
C VAL A 450 1.56 -6.62 34.94
N VAL A 451 1.31 -7.70 35.69
CA VAL A 451 0.58 -7.63 36.96
C VAL A 451 1.59 -7.47 38.10
N VAL A 452 1.55 -6.31 38.77
CA VAL A 452 2.39 -6.04 39.94
C VAL A 452 1.62 -6.40 41.20
N HIS A 453 2.03 -7.46 41.88
CA HIS A 453 1.52 -7.81 43.20
C HIS A 453 2.37 -7.13 44.28
N LEU A 454 1.77 -6.21 45.05
CA LEU A 454 2.40 -5.56 46.19
C LEU A 454 2.00 -6.28 47.48
N SER A 455 3.00 -6.69 48.28
CA SER A 455 2.78 -7.18 49.64
C SER A 455 3.66 -6.41 50.62
N GLN A 456 3.10 -6.10 51.79
CA GLN A 456 3.80 -5.42 52.86
C GLN A 456 4.43 -6.46 53.79
N LYS A 457 5.74 -6.39 54.02
CA LYS A 457 6.39 -7.18 55.08
C LYS A 457 6.03 -6.60 56.45
N THR A 458 5.40 -7.39 57.30
CA THR A 458 5.23 -7.05 58.72
C THR A 458 6.55 -7.25 59.45
N GLN A 459 7.02 -6.24 60.16
CA GLN A 459 8.23 -6.33 60.97
C GLN A 459 7.95 -7.23 62.18
N SER A 460 8.69 -8.34 62.30
CA SER A 460 8.58 -9.23 63.45
C SER A 460 9.03 -8.47 64.69
N ALA A 461 8.14 -8.40 65.70
CA ALA A 461 8.37 -7.69 66.96
C ALA A 461 9.44 -8.38 67.82
#